data_AF-A0A6A3SKC5-F1
#
_entry.id   AF-A0A6A3SKC5-F1
#
_cell.length_a   1.000
_cell.length_b   1.000
_cell.length_c   1.000
_cell.angle_alpha   90.00
_cell.angle_beta   90.00
_cell.angle_gamma   90.00
#
_symmetry.space_group_name_H-M   'P 1'
#
loop_
_entity.id
_entity.type
_entity.pdbx_description
1 polymer ?
#
loop_
_entity_poly.entity_id
_entity_poly.type
_entity_poly.pdbx_seq_one_letter_code
_entity_poly.pdbx_strand_id
1 'polypeptide(L)'
;SHLGLGRSISLMSSAFPKAPVPVAGLHAGSKSDFGEDLDVDELIERNRCHEDYYKLEDCLADFDRDWTKCQAQVKTLKLCNDRVNQLRKAQEAAASNKQ
;
A
#
# COMPACT_ATOMS: atom_id res chain seq x y z
N SER A 1 63.25 -21.23 0.00
CA SER A 1 62.51 -21.18 -1.27
C SER A 1 61.69 -22.44 -1.45
N HIS A 2 60.36 -22.32 -1.52
CA HIS A 2 59.49 -23.29 -2.19
C HIS A 2 58.31 -22.50 -2.77
N LEU A 3 58.24 -22.50 -4.11
CA LEU A 3 57.11 -22.05 -4.91
C LEU A 3 55.97 -23.08 -4.81
N GLY A 4 54.72 -22.65 -4.99
CA GLY A 4 53.63 -23.56 -5.33
C GLY A 4 52.23 -23.04 -5.00
N LEU A 5 51.66 -22.27 -5.92
CA LEU A 5 50.25 -21.88 -5.95
C LEU A 5 49.35 -23.11 -6.08
N GLY A 6 48.14 -23.05 -5.51
CA GLY A 6 47.06 -23.97 -5.85
C GLY A 6 45.92 -24.01 -4.83
N ARG A 7 45.23 -22.90 -4.58
CA ARG A 7 43.94 -22.96 -3.89
C ARG A 7 42.89 -23.47 -4.87
N SER A 8 42.51 -24.74 -4.74
CA SER A 8 41.39 -25.31 -5.47
C SER A 8 40.11 -24.54 -5.13
N ILE A 9 39.62 -23.73 -6.07
CA ILE A 9 38.28 -23.15 -6.00
C ILE A 9 37.32 -24.31 -6.24
N SER A 10 36.66 -24.76 -5.17
CA SER A 10 35.55 -25.69 -5.27
C SER A 10 34.45 -25.02 -6.09
N LEU A 11 34.29 -25.40 -7.37
CA LEU A 11 33.10 -25.08 -8.15
C LEU A 11 31.92 -25.82 -7.49
N MET A 12 31.23 -25.14 -6.60
CA MET A 12 29.87 -25.52 -6.24
C MET A 12 29.01 -25.34 -7.49
N SER A 13 28.63 -26.46 -8.11
CA SER A 13 27.65 -26.50 -9.18
C SER A 13 26.35 -25.90 -8.67
N SER A 14 26.13 -24.62 -8.95
CA SER A 14 24.85 -23.96 -8.78
C SER A 14 23.88 -24.60 -9.77
N ALA A 15 23.07 -25.53 -9.27
CA ALA A 15 21.82 -25.88 -9.95
C ALA A 15 21.00 -24.59 -10.01
N PHE A 16 20.94 -23.97 -11.19
CA PHE A 16 20.07 -22.84 -11.43
C PHE A 16 18.64 -23.28 -11.13
N PRO A 17 17.90 -22.61 -10.23
CA PRO A 17 16.51 -22.96 -9.99
C PRO A 17 15.75 -22.77 -11.30
N LYS A 18 15.08 -23.83 -11.75
CA LYS A 18 14.25 -23.83 -12.95
C LYS A 18 13.23 -22.69 -12.82
N ALA A 19 13.16 -21.81 -13.82
CA ALA A 19 12.22 -20.69 -13.83
C ALA A 19 10.80 -21.20 -13.52
N PRO A 20 10.04 -20.53 -12.63
CA PRO A 20 8.66 -20.88 -12.37
C PRO A 20 7.86 -20.85 -13.68
N VAL A 21 7.07 -21.90 -13.92
CA VAL A 21 6.13 -21.91 -15.04
C VAL A 21 5.14 -20.76 -14.88
N PRO A 22 4.88 -19.95 -15.93
CA PRO A 22 3.88 -18.89 -15.85
C PRO A 22 2.51 -19.56 -15.65
N VAL A 23 1.96 -19.39 -14.45
CA VAL A 23 0.64 -19.93 -14.09
C VAL A 23 -0.39 -19.07 -14.83
N ALA A 24 -1.12 -19.66 -15.78
CA ALA A 24 -2.17 -18.96 -16.51
C ALA A 24 -3.21 -18.43 -15.51
N GLY A 25 -3.45 -17.12 -15.53
CA GLY A 25 -4.37 -16.46 -14.59
C GLY A 25 -3.75 -15.93 -13.30
N LEU A 26 -2.42 -16.00 -13.10
CA LEU A 26 -1.78 -15.37 -11.95
C LEU A 26 -1.94 -13.83 -11.95
N HIS A 27 -2.15 -13.25 -13.14
CA HIS A 27 -2.52 -11.85 -13.35
C HIS A 27 -3.95 -11.75 -13.91
N ALA A 28 -4.85 -12.69 -13.58
CA ALA A 28 -6.28 -12.47 -13.76
C ALA A 28 -6.61 -11.29 -12.84
N GLY A 29 -6.66 -10.10 -13.44
CA GLY A 29 -6.50 -8.81 -12.76
C GLY A 29 -7.29 -8.73 -11.46
N SER A 30 -6.72 -8.01 -10.49
CA SER A 30 -7.39 -7.69 -9.23
C SER A 30 -8.82 -7.33 -9.56
N LYS A 31 -9.77 -8.18 -9.15
CA LYS A 31 -11.14 -7.74 -8.96
C LYS A 31 -11.02 -6.62 -7.96
N SER A 32 -10.95 -5.39 -8.45
CA SER A 32 -11.16 -4.27 -7.60
C SER A 32 -12.60 -4.41 -7.09
N ASP A 33 -12.82 -4.25 -5.79
CA ASP A 33 -14.18 -4.15 -5.23
C ASP A 33 -14.96 -2.93 -5.78
N PHE A 34 -14.39 -2.22 -6.76
CA PHE A 34 -15.07 -1.25 -7.59
C PHE A 34 -16.11 -2.00 -8.45
N GLY A 35 -17.36 -1.99 -7.99
CA GLY A 35 -18.50 -2.23 -8.88
C GLY A 35 -18.46 -1.24 -10.05
N GLU A 36 -19.07 -1.60 -11.17
CA GLU A 36 -19.11 -0.80 -12.40
C GLU A 36 -19.77 0.59 -12.19
N ASP A 37 -20.45 0.77 -11.05
CA ASP A 37 -21.18 1.98 -10.65
C ASP A 37 -20.62 2.56 -9.34
N LEU A 38 -19.37 3.07 -9.33
CA LEU A 38 -18.94 3.91 -8.20
C LEU A 38 -19.55 5.29 -8.35
N ASP A 39 -20.36 5.69 -7.37
CA ASP A 39 -20.92 7.02 -7.30
C ASP A 39 -19.78 8.06 -7.22
N VAL A 40 -19.91 9.16 -7.96
CA VAL A 40 -18.86 10.20 -8.00
C VAL A 40 -18.67 10.83 -6.62
N ASP A 41 -19.73 10.95 -5.83
CA ASP A 41 -19.63 11.44 -4.45
C ASP A 41 -18.87 10.43 -3.58
N GLU A 42 -19.07 9.12 -3.75
CA GLU A 42 -18.29 8.08 -3.06
C GLU A 42 -16.81 8.15 -3.42
N LEU A 43 -16.49 8.36 -4.71
CA LEU A 43 -15.13 8.52 -5.19
C LEU A 43 -14.45 9.76 -4.61
N ILE A 44 -15.18 10.88 -4.58
CA ILE A 44 -14.72 12.14 -3.99
C ILE A 44 -14.48 11.92 -2.50
N GLU A 45 -15.43 11.30 -1.78
CA GLU A 45 -15.34 11.02 -0.34
C GLU A 45 -14.12 10.17 0.02
N ARG A 46 -13.90 9.09 -0.73
CA ARG A 46 -12.72 8.23 -0.55
C ARG A 46 -11.41 8.98 -0.79
N ASN A 47 -11.41 9.95 -1.71
CA ASN A 47 -10.23 10.74 -2.04
C ASN A 47 -10.00 11.96 -1.12
N ARG A 48 -10.88 12.28 -0.16
CA ARG A 48 -10.81 13.56 0.60
C ARG A 48 -9.56 13.74 1.47
N CYS A 49 -8.94 12.64 1.91
CA CYS A 49 -7.76 12.68 2.77
C CYS A 49 -6.47 12.25 2.06
N HIS A 50 -6.50 12.13 0.73
CA HIS A 50 -5.38 11.69 -0.10
C HIS A 50 -4.12 12.55 0.08
N GLU A 51 -4.26 13.88 0.18
CA GLU A 51 -3.09 14.74 0.37
C GLU A 51 -2.37 14.49 1.71
N ASP A 52 -3.14 14.29 2.79
CA ASP A 52 -2.57 14.00 4.10
C ASP A 52 -2.03 12.57 4.19
N TYR A 53 -2.63 11.66 3.43
CA TYR A 53 -2.13 10.31 3.26
C TYR A 53 -0.78 10.29 2.54
N TYR A 54 -0.60 11.05 1.46
CA TYR A 54 0.70 11.14 0.77
C TYR A 54 1.79 11.78 1.62
N LYS A 55 1.47 12.81 2.42
CA LYS A 55 2.44 13.35 3.39
C LYS A 55 2.89 12.28 4.39
N LEU A 56 1.99 11.37 4.79
CA LEU A 56 2.35 10.24 5.63
C LEU A 56 3.24 9.24 4.88
N GLU A 57 2.92 8.91 3.62
CA GLU A 57 3.75 8.03 2.79
C GLU A 57 5.18 8.58 2.62
N ASP A 58 5.32 9.89 2.37
CA ASP A 58 6.62 10.56 2.28
C ASP A 58 7.42 10.40 3.58
N CYS A 59 6.81 10.65 4.73
CA CYS A 59 7.47 10.46 6.02
C CYS A 59 7.86 8.99 6.26
N LEU A 60 6.98 8.05 5.92
CA LEU A 60 7.27 6.62 6.06
C LEU A 60 8.42 6.18 5.17
N ALA A 61 8.59 6.78 3.99
CA ALA A 61 9.73 6.52 3.11
C ALA A 61 11.07 6.91 3.76
N ASP A 62 11.09 8.01 4.52
CA ASP A 62 12.30 8.51 5.20
C ASP A 62 12.71 7.69 6.43
N PHE A 63 11.75 7.01 7.07
CA PHE A 63 11.95 6.37 8.38
C PHE A 63 11.80 4.84 8.36
N ASP A 64 12.07 4.19 7.23
CA ASP A 64 11.92 2.72 7.09
C ASP A 64 10.52 2.24 7.52
N ARG A 65 9.50 3.03 7.19
CA ARG A 65 8.09 2.83 7.54
C ARG A 65 7.79 2.82 9.05
N ASP A 66 8.68 3.38 9.86
CA ASP A 66 8.45 3.58 11.29
C ASP A 66 7.45 4.71 11.55
N TRP A 67 6.17 4.37 11.64
CA TRP A 67 5.08 5.32 11.91
C TRP A 67 5.21 6.03 13.27
N THR A 68 5.98 5.50 14.22
CA THR A 68 6.22 6.15 15.51
C THR A 68 7.05 7.43 15.36
N LYS A 69 7.79 7.57 14.26
CA LYS A 69 8.50 8.81 13.88
C LYS A 69 7.64 9.78 13.06
N CYS A 70 6.52 9.31 12.51
CA CYS A 70 5.60 10.08 11.67
C CYS A 70 4.33 10.56 12.40
N GLN A 71 4.41 10.78 13.72
CA GLN A 71 3.24 11.08 14.54
C GLN A 71 2.49 12.35 14.12
N ALA A 72 3.18 13.34 13.56
CA ALA A 72 2.53 14.55 13.08
C ALA A 72 1.59 14.25 11.91
N GLN A 73 2.09 13.53 10.90
CA GLN A 73 1.34 13.11 9.71
C GLN A 73 0.20 12.17 10.08
N VAL A 74 0.45 11.21 10.98
CA VAL A 74 -0.59 10.29 11.51
C VAL A 74 -1.73 11.06 12.17
N LYS A 75 -1.43 12.07 13.00
CA LYS A 75 -2.46 12.90 13.66
C LYS A 75 -3.25 13.71 12.64
N THR A 76 -2.58 14.32 11.67
CA THR A 76 -3.24 15.09 10.61
C THR A 76 -4.18 14.21 9.80
N LEU A 77 -3.70 13.05 9.35
CA LEU A 77 -4.52 12.08 8.60
C LEU A 77 -5.71 11.59 9.43
N LYS A 78 -5.52 11.35 10.73
CA LYS A 78 -6.62 10.98 11.65
C LYS A 78 -7.68 12.07 11.72
N LEU A 79 -7.28 13.34 11.89
CA LEU A 79 -8.23 14.47 11.96
C LEU A 79 -9.04 14.61 10.67
N CYS A 80 -8.42 14.43 9.51
CA CYS A 80 -9.14 14.42 8.24
C CYS A 80 -10.17 13.27 8.20
N ASN A 81 -9.75 12.05 8.51
CA ASN A 81 -10.65 10.88 8.50
C ASN A 81 -11.79 11.01 9.50
N ASP A 82 -11.54 11.56 10.69
CA ASP A 82 -12.58 11.82 11.69
C ASP A 82 -13.62 12.80 11.14
N ARG A 83 -13.19 13.89 10.49
CA ARG A 83 -14.10 14.84 9.84
C ARG A 83 -14.93 14.18 8.74
N VAL A 84 -14.31 13.42 7.84
CA VAL A 84 -15.01 12.74 6.73
C VAL A 84 -16.04 11.74 7.28
N ASN A 85 -15.68 10.97 8.31
CA ASN A 85 -16.60 10.04 8.96
C ASN A 85 -17.81 10.75 9.60
N GLN A 86 -17.63 11.94 10.18
CA GLN A 86 -18.77 12.69 10.71
C GLN A 86 -19.71 13.18 9.61
N LEU A 87 -19.15 13.64 8.48
CA LEU A 87 -19.96 14.05 7.33
C LEU A 87 -20.76 12.89 6.76
N ARG A 88 -20.15 11.72 6.57
CA ARG A 88 -20.83 10.51 6.11
C ARG A 88 -22.00 10.12 7.03
N LYS A 89 -21.76 10.08 8.35
CA LYS A 89 -22.83 9.80 9.34
C LYS A 89 -23.97 10.81 9.28
N ALA A 90 -23.66 12.10 9.09
CA ALA A 90 -24.67 13.14 8.97
C ALA A 90 -25.52 12.98 7.69
N GLN A 91 -24.89 12.60 6.57
CA GLN A 91 -25.60 12.30 5.33
C GLN A 91 -26.50 11.07 5.47
N GLU A 92 -26.01 9.99 6.07
CA GLU A 92 -26.80 8.78 6.36
C GLU A 92 -28.02 9.10 7.23
N ALA A 93 -27.85 9.91 8.29
CA ALA A 93 -28.94 10.35 9.14
C ALA A 93 -29.96 11.23 8.39
N ALA A 94 -29.49 12.12 7.53
CA ALA A 94 -30.35 12.98 6.71
C ALA A 94 -31.12 12.17 5.64
N ALA A 95 -30.52 11.12 5.09
CA ALA A 95 -31.17 10.21 4.15
C ALA A 95 -32.26 9.37 4.85
N SER A 96 -31.96 8.83 6.04
CA SER A 96 -32.92 8.03 6.81
C SER A 96 -34.15 8.82 7.29
N ASN A 97 -34.03 10.14 7.50
CA ASN A 97 -35.15 10.99 7.95
C ASN A 97 -36.08 11.44 6.79
N LYS A 98 -35.74 11.12 5.54
CA LYS A 98 -36.57 11.39 4.35
C LYS A 98 -37.49 10.23 3.98
N GLN A 99 -37.47 9.15 4.75
CA GLN A 99 -38.23 7.91 4.50
C GLN A 99 -39.52 7.85 5.33
#